data_AF-A0A1L8HMW0-F1
#
_entry.id   AF-A0A1L8HMW0-F1
#
_cell.length_a   1.000
_cell.length_b   1.000
_cell.length_c   1.000
_cell.angle_alpha   90.00
_cell.angle_beta   90.00
_cell.angle_gamma   90.00
#
_symmetry.space_group_name_H-M   'P 1'
#
loop_
_entity.id
_entity.type
_entity.pdbx_description
1 polymer ?
#
loop_
_entity_poly.entity_id
_entity_poly.type
_entity_poly.pdbx_seq_one_letter_code
_entity_poly.pdbx_strand_id
1 'polypeptide(L)'
;MAGRGLLRIAFTLVRPIRTYAKKPVVKSKGKGAVKEVLKGPELCRDPAILTTHAVGANIFKTGPDVKLKEDSEYPEWLFQLDLGPPKKLEELSPDTPQYWRLLRKMHIWRNNRLDKTKKF
;
A
#
# COMPACT_ATOMS: atom_id res chain seq x y z
N MET A 1 26.13 -42.10 -37.48
CA MET A 1 26.68 -40.89 -36.83
C MET A 1 26.44 -39.71 -37.75
N ALA A 2 25.41 -38.90 -37.49
CA ALA A 2 25.15 -37.65 -38.20
C ALA A 2 24.63 -36.63 -37.18
N GLY A 3 25.19 -35.42 -37.25
CA GLY A 3 25.30 -34.49 -36.14
C GLY A 3 24.05 -33.69 -35.81
N ARG A 4 23.93 -33.36 -34.53
CA ARG A 4 22.92 -32.47 -33.93
C ARG A 4 23.20 -31.02 -34.32
N GLY A 5 22.14 -30.30 -34.70
CA GLY A 5 22.18 -28.85 -34.91
C GLY A 5 20.84 -28.20 -34.53
N LEU A 6 20.43 -28.32 -33.26
CA LEU A 6 19.32 -27.55 -32.72
C LEU A 6 19.77 -26.11 -32.48
N LEU A 7 19.40 -25.21 -33.38
CA LEU A 7 19.51 -23.76 -33.18
C LEU A 7 18.67 -23.37 -31.97
N ARG A 8 19.33 -23.09 -30.84
CA ARG A 8 18.68 -22.46 -29.69
C ARG A 8 18.45 -20.99 -30.04
N ILE A 9 17.22 -20.65 -30.42
CA ILE A 9 16.76 -19.27 -30.45
C ILE A 9 16.75 -18.79 -29.00
N ALA A 10 17.79 -18.05 -28.62
CA ALA A 10 17.81 -17.33 -27.35
C ALA A 10 16.81 -16.18 -27.45
N PHE A 11 15.57 -16.42 -27.05
CA PHE A 11 14.58 -15.37 -26.84
C PHE A 11 14.99 -14.59 -25.59
N THR A 12 15.89 -13.64 -25.74
CA THR A 12 16.24 -12.70 -24.67
C THR A 12 15.02 -11.81 -24.43
N LEU A 13 14.21 -12.16 -23.43
CA LEU A 13 13.21 -11.26 -22.86
C LEU A 13 13.95 -10.05 -22.29
N VAL A 14 14.06 -9.00 -23.10
CA VAL A 14 14.45 -7.65 -22.66
C VAL A 14 13.42 -7.25 -21.61
N ARG A 15 13.79 -7.32 -20.34
CA ARG A 15 12.95 -6.85 -19.23
C ARG A 15 12.86 -5.33 -19.34
N PRO A 16 11.67 -4.73 -19.54
CA PRO A 16 11.56 -3.28 -19.50
C PRO A 16 11.86 -2.82 -18.08
N ILE A 17 12.97 -2.08 -17.91
CA ILE A 17 13.30 -1.41 -16.66
C ILE A 17 12.30 -0.27 -16.52
N ARG A 18 11.29 -0.43 -15.67
CA ARG A 18 10.43 0.68 -15.24
C ARG A 18 11.28 1.64 -14.40
N THR A 19 11.97 2.57 -15.05
CA THR A 19 12.59 3.70 -14.35
C THR A 19 11.48 4.66 -13.91
N TYR A 20 11.36 4.91 -12.61
CA TYR A 20 10.51 6.00 -12.10
C TYR A 20 11.01 7.34 -12.65
N ALA A 21 10.09 8.29 -12.88
CA ALA A 21 10.43 9.67 -13.23
C ALA A 21 11.43 10.22 -12.20
N LYS A 22 12.66 10.53 -12.64
CA LYS A 22 13.64 11.22 -11.81
C LYS A 22 13.02 12.55 -11.38
N LYS A 23 12.94 12.78 -10.07
CA LYS A 23 12.60 14.11 -9.53
C LYS A 23 13.57 15.11 -10.15
N PRO A 24 13.10 16.24 -10.71
CA PRO A 24 14.01 17.26 -11.21
C PRO A 24 14.91 17.67 -10.04
N VAL A 25 16.22 17.49 -10.22
CA VAL A 25 17.22 18.05 -9.31
C VAL A 25 17.14 19.56 -9.51
N VAL A 26 16.32 20.21 -8.68
CA VAL A 26 16.33 21.67 -8.55
C VAL A 26 17.69 22.01 -7.98
N LYS A 27 18.57 22.52 -8.85
CA LYS A 27 19.85 23.08 -8.44
C LYS A 27 19.55 24.14 -7.37
N SER A 28 20.12 23.94 -6.19
CA SER A 28 20.00 24.84 -5.05
C SER A 28 20.55 26.21 -5.41
N LYS A 29 19.67 27.19 -5.62
CA LYS A 29 20.02 28.61 -5.50
C LYS A 29 18.79 29.41 -5.09
N GLY A 30 18.76 29.81 -3.82
CA GLY A 30 18.00 30.97 -3.37
C GLY A 30 16.76 30.71 -2.51
N LYS A 31 16.93 31.03 -1.22
CA LYS A 31 15.95 31.69 -0.32
C LYS A 31 14.63 30.96 -0.03
N GLY A 32 14.64 30.28 1.13
CA GLY A 32 13.63 30.48 2.17
C GLY A 32 12.17 30.43 1.74
N ALA A 33 11.75 29.37 1.06
CA ALA A 33 10.35 28.99 1.12
C ALA A 33 10.12 28.37 2.50
N VAL A 34 9.57 29.16 3.42
CA VAL A 34 8.87 28.61 4.59
C VAL A 34 7.96 27.53 4.02
N LYS A 35 8.26 26.27 4.33
CA LYS A 35 7.25 25.21 4.19
C LYS A 35 6.07 25.74 4.97
N GLU A 36 5.03 26.22 4.29
CA GLU A 36 3.71 26.26 4.88
C GLU A 36 3.49 24.84 5.39
N VAL A 37 3.63 24.69 6.71
CA VAL A 37 3.25 23.47 7.39
C VAL A 37 1.78 23.40 7.12
N LEU A 38 1.38 22.52 6.19
CA LEU A 38 -0.01 22.23 5.90
C LEU A 38 -0.66 21.82 7.21
N LYS A 39 -1.23 22.80 7.92
CA LYS A 39 -1.95 22.57 9.16
C LYS A 39 -3.20 21.84 8.71
N GLY A 40 -3.29 20.56 9.05
CA GLY A 40 -4.51 19.79 8.82
C GLY A 40 -5.70 20.54 9.42
N PRO A 41 -6.91 20.35 8.86
CA PRO A 41 -8.11 20.98 9.39
C PRO A 41 -8.22 20.71 10.90
N GLU A 42 -8.61 21.74 11.65
CA GLU A 42 -8.73 21.64 13.11
C GLU A 42 -9.86 20.67 13.45
N LEU A 43 -9.50 19.53 14.05
CA LEU A 43 -10.43 18.49 14.46
C LEU A 43 -11.05 18.85 15.82
N CYS A 44 -12.36 18.65 15.96
CA CYS A 44 -13.04 18.76 17.25
C CYS A 44 -12.46 17.74 18.24
N ARG A 45 -12.14 18.20 19.45
CA ARG A 45 -11.59 17.36 20.55
C ARG A 45 -12.66 16.89 21.53
N ASP A 46 -13.92 17.21 21.27
CA ASP A 46 -15.01 16.91 22.19
C ASP A 46 -15.44 15.45 22.07
N PRO A 47 -15.41 14.67 23.17
CA PRO A 47 -15.68 13.24 23.13
C PRO A 47 -17.12 12.92 22.71
N ALA A 48 -18.10 13.73 23.12
CA ALA A 48 -19.51 13.52 22.80
C ALA A 48 -19.81 13.62 21.29
N ILE A 49 -19.07 14.48 20.58
CA ILE A 49 -19.22 14.66 19.13
C ILE A 49 -18.56 13.49 18.40
N LEU A 50 -17.39 13.04 18.87
CA LEU A 50 -16.65 11.92 18.26
C LEU A 50 -17.37 10.57 18.38
N THR A 51 -18.17 10.38 19.44
CA THR A 51 -18.96 9.14 19.63
C THR A 51 -20.27 9.12 18.86
N THR A 52 -20.81 10.30 18.50
CA THR A 52 -22.13 10.40 17.83
C THR A 52 -21.99 10.65 16.32
N HIS A 53 -20.90 11.29 15.90
CA HIS A 53 -20.69 11.74 14.54
C HIS A 53 -19.31 11.32 14.01
N ALA A 54 -19.27 10.91 12.75
CA ALA A 54 -18.03 10.61 12.04
C ALA A 54 -17.39 11.92 11.54
N VAL A 55 -16.75 12.63 12.47
CA VAL A 55 -16.06 13.90 12.17
C VAL A 55 -14.97 13.67 11.12
N GLY A 56 -14.98 14.47 10.04
CA GLY A 56 -14.01 14.38 8.96
C GLY A 56 -14.39 13.42 7.81
N ALA A 57 -15.56 12.77 7.89
CA ALA A 57 -16.12 12.03 6.77
C ALA A 57 -16.66 12.95 5.67
N ASN A 58 -17.14 14.15 6.03
CA ASN A 58 -17.61 15.14 5.07
C ASN A 58 -16.46 16.00 4.54
N ILE A 59 -16.21 15.93 3.23
CA ILE A 59 -15.17 16.72 2.53
C ILE A 59 -15.74 18.04 1.97
N PHE A 60 -17.07 18.15 1.88
CA PHE A 60 -17.72 19.35 1.35
C PHE A 60 -17.70 20.50 2.36
N LYS A 61 -17.53 21.73 1.85
CA LYS A 61 -17.55 22.96 2.68
C LYS A 61 -18.90 23.22 3.35
N THR A 62 -19.96 22.67 2.77
CA THR A 62 -21.34 22.85 3.21
C THR A 62 -21.95 21.48 3.45
N GLY A 63 -22.39 21.23 4.68
CA GLY A 63 -23.10 20.01 5.06
C GLY A 63 -22.68 19.55 6.46
N PRO A 64 -23.61 18.98 7.25
CA PRO A 64 -23.26 18.39 8.53
C PRO A 64 -22.44 17.09 8.34
N ASP A 65 -21.66 16.72 9.36
CA ASP A 65 -20.99 15.42 9.41
C ASP A 65 -21.99 14.27 9.53
N VAL A 66 -21.61 13.10 9.03
CA VAL A 66 -22.46 11.90 9.02
C VAL A 66 -22.62 11.38 10.44
N LYS A 67 -23.87 11.20 10.89
CA LYS A 67 -24.18 10.59 12.20
C LYS A 67 -23.93 9.08 12.16
N LEU A 68 -23.36 8.54 13.23
CA LEU A 68 -23.24 7.10 13.40
C LEU A 68 -24.62 6.51 13.66
N LYS A 69 -24.91 5.39 12.98
CA LYS A 69 -26.15 4.63 13.11
C LYS A 69 -26.00 3.54 14.16
N GLU A 70 -27.08 2.84 14.46
CA GLU A 70 -27.05 1.65 15.32
C GLU A 70 -26.36 0.47 14.61
N ASP A 71 -25.77 -0.45 15.39
CA ASP A 71 -25.01 -1.61 14.88
C ASP A 71 -25.83 -2.48 13.91
N SER A 72 -27.15 -2.57 14.11
CA SER A 72 -28.09 -3.33 13.27
C SER A 72 -28.23 -2.80 11.85
N GLU A 73 -27.94 -1.51 11.62
CA GLU A 73 -27.99 -0.92 10.28
C GLU A 73 -26.74 -1.24 9.46
N TYR A 74 -25.66 -1.67 10.12
CA TYR A 74 -24.42 -2.03 9.46
C TYR A 74 -24.42 -3.51 9.08
N PRO A 75 -23.84 -3.86 7.91
CA PRO A 75 -23.79 -5.23 7.48
C PRO A 75 -22.87 -6.07 8.38
N GLU A 76 -23.26 -7.32 8.63
CA GLU A 76 -22.58 -8.21 9.58
C GLU A 76 -21.09 -8.42 9.29
N TRP A 77 -20.70 -8.44 8.00
CA TRP A 77 -19.31 -8.62 7.60
C TRP A 77 -18.37 -7.55 8.16
N LEU A 78 -18.89 -6.37 8.52
CA LEU A 78 -18.09 -5.29 9.12
C LEU A 78 -17.49 -5.73 10.46
N PHE A 79 -18.26 -6.46 11.27
CA PHE A 79 -17.86 -6.93 12.59
C PHE A 79 -17.04 -8.23 12.54
N GLN A 80 -17.00 -8.88 11.38
CA GLN A 80 -16.21 -10.10 11.14
C GLN A 80 -14.78 -9.78 10.64
N LEU A 81 -14.42 -8.50 10.50
CA LEU A 81 -13.09 -8.10 10.05
C LEU A 81 -12.01 -8.34 11.12
N ASP A 82 -10.87 -8.87 10.70
CA ASP A 82 -9.70 -9.04 11.57
C ASP A 82 -9.05 -7.65 11.84
N LEU A 83 -9.31 -7.07 13.00
CA LEU A 83 -8.68 -5.82 13.46
C LEU A 83 -7.30 -6.04 14.13
N GLY A 84 -6.91 -7.31 14.29
CA GLY A 84 -5.67 -7.71 14.93
C GLY A 84 -4.43 -7.55 14.04
N PRO A 85 -3.27 -8.05 14.51
CA PRO A 85 -2.09 -8.15 13.67
C PRO A 85 -2.37 -9.02 12.44
N PRO A 86 -1.70 -8.75 11.31
CA PRO A 86 -1.90 -9.52 10.10
C PRO A 86 -1.55 -11.00 10.35
N LYS A 87 -2.43 -11.89 9.89
CA LYS A 87 -2.27 -13.35 10.00
C LYS A 87 -0.93 -13.79 9.40
N LYS A 88 -0.27 -14.73 10.06
CA LYS A 88 1.01 -15.29 9.60
C LYS A 88 0.78 -16.31 8.48
N LEU A 89 1.87 -16.65 7.77
CA LEU A 89 1.82 -17.68 6.72
C LEU A 89 1.38 -19.04 7.28
N GLU A 90 1.82 -19.38 8.49
CA GLU A 90 1.54 -20.66 9.17
C GLU A 90 0.07 -20.84 9.55
N GLU A 91 -0.64 -19.73 9.75
CA GLU A 91 -2.06 -19.71 10.15
C GLU A 91 -2.99 -19.74 8.94
N LEU A 92 -2.48 -19.46 7.74
CA LEU A 92 -3.28 -19.43 6.52
C LEU A 92 -3.29 -20.79 5.83
N SER A 93 -4.47 -21.24 5.41
CA SER A 93 -4.61 -22.43 4.56
C SER A 93 -4.08 -22.18 3.14
N PRO A 94 -3.35 -23.14 2.54
CA PRO A 94 -2.82 -23.06 1.18
C PRO A 94 -3.90 -22.98 0.09
N ASP A 95 -5.15 -23.31 0.43
CA ASP A 95 -6.27 -23.29 -0.52
C ASP A 95 -6.82 -21.87 -0.75
N THR A 96 -6.40 -20.91 0.08
CA THR A 96 -6.84 -19.51 -0.02
C THR A 96 -5.89 -18.67 -0.89
N PRO A 97 -6.39 -17.72 -1.70
CA PRO A 97 -5.53 -16.82 -2.46
C PRO A 97 -4.70 -15.88 -1.57
N GLN A 98 -5.13 -15.65 -0.33
CA GLN A 98 -4.39 -14.80 0.62
C GLN A 98 -3.04 -15.41 0.99
N TYR A 99 -2.96 -16.74 1.10
CA TYR A 99 -1.73 -17.47 1.42
C TYR A 99 -0.65 -17.19 0.36
N TRP A 100 -1.01 -17.36 -0.92
CA TRP A 100 -0.10 -17.14 -2.03
C TRP A 100 0.33 -15.68 -2.19
N ARG A 101 -0.56 -14.72 -1.88
CA ARG A 101 -0.20 -13.29 -1.86
C ARG A 101 0.87 -13.01 -0.80
N LEU A 102 0.72 -13.57 0.40
CA LEU A 102 1.68 -13.40 1.49
C LEU A 102 3.02 -14.09 1.17
N LEU A 103 2.98 -15.31 0.65
CA LEU A 103 4.18 -16.03 0.20
C LEU A 103 4.95 -15.26 -0.87
N ARG A 104 4.24 -14.70 -1.87
CA ARG A 104 4.86 -13.84 -2.90
C ARG A 104 5.52 -12.61 -2.28
N LYS A 105 4.87 -11.97 -1.30
CA LYS A 105 5.41 -10.80 -0.59
C LYS A 105 6.72 -11.17 0.13
N MET A 106 6.76 -12.31 0.80
CA MET A 106 7.96 -12.81 1.48
C MET A 106 9.12 -13.09 0.51
N HIS A 107 8.83 -13.70 -0.65
CA HIS A 107 9.84 -13.91 -1.68
C HIS A 107 10.40 -12.60 -2.24
N ILE A 108 9.55 -11.59 -2.46
CA ILE A 108 10.00 -10.26 -2.90
C ILE A 108 10.92 -9.65 -1.82
N TRP A 109 10.55 -9.71 -0.55
CA TRP A 109 11.38 -9.20 0.53
C TRP A 109 12.73 -9.91 0.64
N ARG A 110 12.74 -11.24 0.48
CA ARG A 110 13.98 -12.03 0.43
C ARG A 110 14.86 -11.59 -0.73
N ASN A 111 14.31 -11.49 -1.93
CA ASN A 111 15.07 -11.10 -3.11
C ASN A 111 15.61 -9.67 -2.98
N ASN A 112 14.79 -8.72 -2.54
CA ASN A 112 15.23 -7.35 -2.26
C ASN A 112 16.36 -7.30 -1.23
N ARG A 113 16.38 -8.22 -0.24
CA ARG A 113 17.47 -8.30 0.74
C ARG A 113 18.75 -8.83 0.10
N LEU A 114 18.66 -9.87 -0.73
CA LEU A 114 19.81 -10.47 -1.42
C LEU A 114 20.38 -9.53 -2.50
N ASP A 115 19.52 -8.80 -3.19
CA ASP A 115 19.93 -7.90 -4.26
C ASP A 115 20.64 -6.65 -3.70
N LYS A 116 20.37 -6.25 -2.45
CA LYS A 116 21.14 -5.18 -1.78
C LYS A 116 22.63 -5.49 -1.65
N THR A 117 23.00 -6.77 -1.53
CA THR A 117 24.40 -7.19 -1.34
C THR A 117 25.11 -7.52 -2.66
N LYS A 118 24.38 -7.60 -3.78
CA LYS A 118 24.97 -7.84 -5.09
C LYS A 118 25.55 -6.54 -5.63
N LYS A 119 26.83 -6.57 -6.02
CA LYS A 119 27.44 -5.51 -6.82
C LYS A 119 27.03 -5.72 -8.28
N PHE A 120 26.86 -4.61 -9.00
CA PHE A 120 26.47 -4.59 -10.41
C PHE A 120 27.50 -5.27 -11.32
#